data_AF-A0A645BXZ7-F1
#
_entry.id   AF-A0A645BXZ7-F1
#
_cell.length_a   1.000
_cell.length_b   1.000
_cell.length_c   1.000
_cell.angle_alpha   90.00
_cell.angle_beta   90.00
_cell.angle_gamma   90.00
#
_symmetry.space_group_name_H-M   'P 1'
#
loop_
_entity.id
_entity.type
_entity.pdbx_description
1 polymer ?
#
loop_
_entity_poly.entity_id
_entity_poly.type
_entity_poly.pdbx_seq_one_letter_code
_entity_poly.pdbx_strand_id
1 'polypeptide(L)'
;MNVLLTQLGVKPENIVMNIGCSAVGYGYEYVASTMDRIRLAAFNQNDKQLQIPIVTPVSFEVGHVKEAIADEADQPEWGCSEKRSIAMEVSTATAVLVGGSDAVILRHPESVKTIKSLISELA
;
A
#
# COMPACT_ATOMS: atom_id res chain seq x y z
N MET A 1 17.59 -3.22 8.29
CA MET A 1 16.74 -3.80 9.36
C MET A 1 16.67 -5.33 9.25
N ASN A 2 16.31 -5.89 8.09
CA ASN A 2 16.16 -7.35 7.90
C ASN A 2 17.41 -8.16 8.29
N VAL A 3 18.60 -7.66 7.93
CA VAL A 3 19.88 -8.26 8.34
C VAL A 3 20.00 -8.35 9.86
N LEU A 4 19.68 -7.26 10.58
CA LEU A 4 19.78 -7.21 12.04
C LEU A 4 18.78 -8.17 12.70
N LEU A 5 17.53 -8.21 12.22
CA LEU A 5 16.52 -9.14 12.72
C LEU A 5 16.97 -10.60 12.54
N THR A 6 17.53 -10.92 11.37
CA THR A 6 18.04 -12.26 11.08
C THR A 6 19.25 -12.61 11.96
N GLN A 7 20.16 -11.65 12.19
CA GLN A 7 21.31 -11.83 13.09
C GLN A 7 20.89 -12.03 14.56
N LEU A 8 19.75 -11.45 14.97
CA LEU A 8 19.14 -11.68 16.27
C LEU A 8 18.35 -13.00 16.35
N GLY A 9 18.34 -13.81 15.29
CA GLY A 9 17.73 -15.13 15.25
C GLY A 9 16.26 -15.14 14.83
N VAL A 10 15.69 -14.00 14.40
CA VAL A 10 14.35 -13.98 13.81
C VAL A 10 14.42 -14.64 12.44
N LYS A 11 13.65 -15.71 12.24
CA LYS A 11 13.57 -16.38 10.94
C LYS A 11 12.94 -15.44 9.89
N PRO A 12 13.45 -15.40 8.64
CA PRO A 12 12.87 -14.56 7.59
C PRO A 12 11.38 -14.78 7.33
N GLU A 13 10.90 -16.03 7.47
CA GLU A 13 9.47 -16.39 7.34
C GLU A 13 8.56 -15.74 8.39
N ASN A 14 9.14 -15.18 9.48
CA ASN A 14 8.43 -14.46 10.52
C ASN A 14 8.53 -12.93 10.36
N ILE A 15 9.02 -12.44 9.21
CA ILE A 15 9.20 -11.02 8.93
C ILE A 15 8.29 -10.63 7.78
N VAL A 16 7.66 -9.46 7.90
CA VAL A 16 7.05 -8.73 6.79
C VAL A 16 7.64 -7.33 6.75
N MET A 17 7.82 -6.79 5.56
CA MET A 17 8.34 -5.44 5.36
C MET A 17 7.20 -4.44 5.25
N ASN A 18 7.31 -3.31 5.93
CA ASN A 18 6.66 -2.08 5.52
C ASN A 18 7.76 -1.15 4.99
N ILE A 19 7.70 -0.84 3.70
CA ILE A 19 8.74 -0.09 2.99
C ILE A 19 8.40 1.41 2.87
N GLY A 20 7.36 1.84 3.58
CA GLY A 20 6.72 3.14 3.41
C GLY A 20 5.36 3.00 2.73
N CYS A 21 4.45 3.89 3.08
CA CYS A 21 3.12 3.99 2.50
C CYS A 21 2.81 5.47 2.30
N SER A 22 2.10 5.80 1.23
CA SER A 22 1.48 7.10 1.06
C SER A 22 0.25 6.96 0.17
N ALA A 23 -0.76 7.79 0.42
CA ALA A 23 -1.94 7.87 -0.41
C ALA A 23 -1.60 8.43 -1.81
N VAL A 24 -2.39 8.03 -2.81
CA VAL A 24 -2.29 8.63 -4.15
C VAL A 24 -2.45 10.15 -4.08
N GLY A 25 -1.60 10.88 -4.80
CA GLY A 25 -1.55 12.35 -4.76
C GLY A 25 -0.73 12.94 -3.61
N TYR A 26 -0.22 12.12 -2.68
CA TYR A 26 0.50 12.58 -1.47
C TYR A 26 1.93 12.02 -1.37
N GLY A 27 2.65 11.89 -2.48
CA GLY A 27 4.02 11.33 -2.46
C GLY A 27 4.07 9.82 -2.70
N TYR A 28 2.98 9.24 -3.21
CA TYR A 28 2.94 7.84 -3.64
C TYR A 28 4.06 7.48 -4.63
N GLU A 29 4.48 8.41 -5.49
CA GLU A 29 5.58 8.24 -6.44
C GLU A 29 6.92 7.85 -5.79
N TYR A 30 7.16 8.28 -4.55
CA TYR A 30 8.33 7.85 -3.77
C TYR A 30 8.20 6.39 -3.32
N VAL A 31 7.00 5.97 -2.94
CA VAL A 31 6.71 4.57 -2.58
C VAL A 31 6.85 3.68 -3.81
N ALA A 32 6.29 4.09 -4.95
CA ALA A 32 6.41 3.39 -6.22
C ALA A 32 7.89 3.20 -6.63
N SER A 33 8.68 4.28 -6.58
CA SER A 33 10.12 4.21 -6.89
C SER A 33 10.89 3.32 -5.91
N THR A 34 10.47 3.26 -4.65
CA THR A 34 11.05 2.38 -3.63
C THR A 34 10.71 0.91 -3.91
N MET A 35 9.46 0.62 -4.26
CA MET A 35 9.01 -0.71 -4.68
C MET A 35 9.82 -1.22 -5.87
N ASP A 36 10.00 -0.41 -6.91
CA ASP A 36 10.79 -0.78 -8.09
C ASP A 36 12.23 -1.14 -7.72
N ARG A 37 12.88 -0.31 -6.90
CA ARG A 37 14.26 -0.57 -6.45
C ARG A 37 14.37 -1.86 -5.65
N ILE A 38 13.42 -2.10 -4.75
CA ILE A 38 13.38 -3.31 -3.92
C ILE A 38 13.18 -4.54 -4.80
N ARG A 39 12.23 -4.52 -5.73
CA ARG A 39 11.96 -5.65 -6.64
C ARG A 39 13.14 -5.93 -7.57
N LEU A 40 13.74 -4.89 -8.14
CA LEU A 40 14.92 -5.03 -9.00
C LEU A 40 16.09 -5.65 -8.23
N ALA A 41 16.37 -5.22 -7.00
CA ALA A 41 17.43 -5.82 -6.19
C ALA A 41 17.07 -7.26 -5.76
N ALA A 42 15.83 -7.48 -5.31
CA ALA A 42 15.37 -8.79 -4.86
C ALA A 42 15.47 -9.83 -5.98
N PHE A 43 15.03 -9.53 -7.20
CA PHE A 43 14.95 -10.52 -8.28
C PHE A 43 16.14 -10.47 -9.24
N ASN A 44 16.57 -9.29 -9.71
CA ASN A 44 17.67 -9.23 -10.70
C ASN A 44 19.04 -9.42 -10.06
N GLN A 45 19.22 -8.97 -8.82
CA GLN A 45 20.48 -9.10 -8.09
C GLN A 45 20.45 -10.25 -7.07
N ASN A 46 19.31 -10.95 -6.96
CA ASN A 46 19.08 -12.05 -6.01
C ASN A 46 19.36 -11.65 -4.55
N ASP A 47 19.03 -10.42 -4.17
CA ASP A 47 19.18 -9.95 -2.79
C ASP A 47 18.11 -10.58 -1.89
N LYS A 48 18.49 -11.65 -1.18
CA LYS A 48 17.63 -12.39 -0.26
C LYS A 48 17.09 -11.55 0.90
N GLN A 49 17.76 -10.46 1.27
CA GLN A 49 17.28 -9.59 2.34
C GLN A 49 16.07 -8.76 1.91
N LEU A 50 15.80 -8.67 0.61
CA LEU A 50 14.68 -7.94 0.03
C LEU A 50 13.59 -8.85 -0.55
N GLN A 51 13.78 -10.17 -0.51
CA GLN A 51 12.78 -11.18 -0.91
C GLN A 51 11.81 -11.53 0.24
N ILE A 52 11.53 -10.57 1.13
CA ILE A 52 10.59 -10.70 2.26
C ILE A 52 9.26 -10.04 1.86
N PRO A 53 8.09 -10.62 2.16
CA PRO A 53 6.81 -10.06 1.74
C PRO A 53 6.58 -8.63 2.25
N ILE A 54 5.94 -7.79 1.43
CA ILE A 54 5.62 -6.39 1.74
C ILE A 54 4.14 -6.27 2.14
N VAL A 55 3.88 -5.61 3.27
CA VAL A 55 2.53 -5.29 3.76
C VAL A 55 2.39 -3.78 3.87
N THR A 56 1.35 -3.23 3.23
CA THR A 56 1.18 -1.77 3.09
C THR A 56 -0.09 -1.28 3.81
N PRO A 57 0.05 -0.42 4.84
CA PRO A 57 -1.07 0.06 5.65
C PRO A 57 -1.86 1.22 4.99
N VAL A 58 -2.50 0.96 3.85
CA VAL A 58 -3.19 1.95 3.00
C VAL A 58 -4.21 2.80 3.75
N SER A 59 -5.07 2.18 4.56
CA SER A 59 -6.14 2.87 5.29
C SER A 59 -5.62 3.93 6.27
N PHE A 60 -4.40 3.75 6.79
CA PHE A 60 -3.79 4.72 7.69
C PHE A 60 -3.46 5.99 6.92
N GLU A 61 -2.82 5.90 5.76
CA GLU A 61 -2.45 7.08 4.97
C GLU A 61 -3.67 7.79 4.39
N VAL A 62 -4.61 7.05 3.82
CA VAL A 62 -5.83 7.63 3.24
C VAL A 62 -6.70 8.30 4.30
N GLY A 63 -6.69 7.82 5.54
CA GLY A 63 -7.43 8.44 6.65
C GLY A 63 -6.96 9.83 7.07
N HIS A 64 -5.88 10.37 6.49
CA HIS A 64 -5.33 11.69 6.84
C HIS A 64 -5.32 12.68 5.66
N VAL A 65 -5.70 12.27 4.45
CA VAL A 65 -5.65 13.14 3.27
C VAL A 65 -6.95 13.91 3.08
N LYS A 66 -6.84 15.17 2.63
CA LYS A 66 -7.96 16.10 2.58
C LYS A 66 -9.09 15.59 1.68
N GLU A 67 -8.76 15.00 0.55
CA GLU A 67 -9.69 14.44 -0.44
C GLU A 67 -10.45 13.23 0.09
N ALA A 68 -9.99 12.59 1.16
CA ALA A 68 -10.71 11.50 1.81
C ALA A 68 -11.57 11.97 3.00
N ILE A 69 -11.13 12.99 3.74
CA ILE A 69 -11.76 13.36 5.02
C ILE A 69 -12.56 14.68 4.99
N ALA A 70 -12.37 15.54 4.00
CA ALA A 70 -13.07 16.83 3.94
C ALA A 70 -14.58 16.62 3.76
N ASP A 71 -15.36 17.40 4.51
CA ASP A 71 -16.81 17.42 4.42
C ASP A 71 -17.27 17.97 3.07
N GLU A 72 -18.40 17.45 2.58
CA GLU A 72 -18.99 17.90 1.31
C GLU A 72 -19.43 19.37 1.36
N ALA A 73 -19.76 19.89 2.55
CA ALA A 73 -20.11 21.29 2.74
C ALA A 73 -18.91 22.23 2.54
N ASP A 74 -17.71 21.77 2.91
CA ASP A 74 -16.47 22.56 2.78
C ASP A 74 -15.90 22.51 1.37
N GLN A 75 -16.09 21.39 0.66
CA GLN A 75 -15.59 21.15 -0.71
C GLN A 75 -16.68 20.55 -1.61
N PRO A 76 -17.75 21.31 -1.94
CA PRO A 76 -18.92 20.80 -2.68
C PRO A 76 -18.57 20.31 -4.10
N GLU A 77 -17.53 20.85 -4.71
CA GLU A 77 -17.06 20.50 -6.05
C GLU A 77 -16.38 19.12 -6.10
N TRP A 78 -16.00 18.55 -4.96
CA TRP A 78 -15.39 17.22 -4.88
C TRP A 78 -16.44 16.10 -4.81
N GLY A 79 -17.70 16.44 -4.57
CA GLY A 79 -18.79 15.49 -4.45
C GLY A 79 -18.69 14.60 -3.21
N CYS A 80 -19.36 13.45 -3.28
CA CYS A 80 -19.69 12.66 -2.09
C CYS A 80 -18.46 12.19 -1.28
N SER A 81 -18.41 12.50 0.01
CA SER A 81 -17.25 12.24 0.88
C SER A 81 -16.96 10.76 1.05
N GLU A 82 -18.00 9.95 1.29
CA GLU A 82 -17.85 8.50 1.41
C GLU A 82 -17.30 7.88 0.11
N LYS A 83 -17.86 8.27 -1.04
CA LYS A 83 -17.39 7.79 -2.35
C LYS A 83 -15.94 8.17 -2.62
N ARG A 84 -15.53 9.37 -2.24
CA ARG A 84 -14.14 9.83 -2.36
C ARG A 84 -13.20 9.04 -1.46
N SER A 85 -13.55 8.83 -0.19
CA SER A 85 -12.74 8.04 0.73
C SER A 85 -12.53 6.61 0.22
N ILE A 86 -13.58 5.98 -0.30
CA ILE A 86 -13.51 4.65 -0.92
C ILE A 86 -12.59 4.69 -2.16
N ALA A 87 -12.79 5.67 -3.04
CA ALA A 87 -11.97 5.80 -4.25
C ALA A 87 -10.49 6.00 -3.92
N MET A 88 -10.15 6.86 -2.96
CA MET A 88 -8.77 7.09 -2.51
C MET A 88 -8.13 5.81 -1.95
N GLU A 89 -8.89 5.05 -1.14
CA GLU A 89 -8.43 3.78 -0.58
C GLU A 89 -8.23 2.71 -1.65
N VAL A 90 -9.18 2.57 -2.59
CA VAL A 90 -9.08 1.63 -3.72
C VAL A 90 -7.94 2.01 -4.66
N SER A 91 -7.80 3.28 -5.04
CA SER A 91 -6.73 3.73 -5.94
C SER A 91 -5.35 3.50 -5.31
N THR A 92 -5.18 3.84 -4.04
CA THR A 92 -3.92 3.61 -3.32
C THR A 92 -3.62 2.12 -3.19
N ALA A 93 -4.60 1.30 -2.78
CA ALA A 93 -4.43 -0.14 -2.64
C ALA A 93 -4.10 -0.82 -3.97
N THR A 94 -4.81 -0.46 -5.04
CA THR A 94 -4.53 -0.96 -6.40
C THR A 94 -3.11 -0.63 -6.82
N ALA A 95 -2.67 0.61 -6.62
CA ALA A 95 -1.36 1.06 -7.03
C ALA A 95 -0.24 0.31 -6.28
N VAL A 96 -0.32 0.20 -4.95
CA VAL A 96 0.70 -0.51 -4.16
C VAL A 96 0.71 -2.01 -4.40
N LEU A 97 -0.43 -2.64 -4.73
CA LEU A 97 -0.50 -4.06 -5.08
C LEU A 97 0.17 -4.32 -6.43
N VAL A 98 -0.13 -3.51 -7.45
CA VAL A 98 0.54 -3.59 -8.76
C VAL A 98 2.04 -3.27 -8.63
N GLY A 99 2.40 -2.33 -7.76
CA GLY A 99 3.79 -2.00 -7.43
C GLY A 99 4.53 -3.11 -6.69
N GLY A 100 3.82 -4.11 -6.16
CA GLY A 100 4.42 -5.32 -5.58
C GLY A 100 4.31 -5.46 -4.07
N SER A 101 3.31 -4.84 -3.45
CA SER A 101 2.86 -5.24 -2.11
C SER A 101 2.22 -6.63 -2.18
N ASP A 102 2.53 -7.49 -1.22
CA ASP A 102 1.93 -8.82 -1.08
C ASP A 102 0.60 -8.78 -0.29
N ALA A 103 0.43 -7.79 0.58
CA ALA A 103 -0.83 -7.53 1.26
C ALA A 103 -1.04 -6.04 1.55
N VAL A 104 -2.31 -5.67 1.75
CA VAL A 104 -2.73 -4.31 2.11
C VAL A 104 -3.66 -4.32 3.32
N ILE A 105 -3.60 -3.26 4.14
CA ILE A 105 -4.52 -3.06 5.27
C ILE A 105 -5.50 -1.95 4.94
N LEU A 106 -6.77 -2.33 4.81
CA LEU A 106 -7.89 -1.44 4.45
C LEU A 106 -8.86 -1.32 5.62
N ARG A 107 -9.72 -0.29 5.58
CA ARG A 107 -10.73 0.01 6.59
C ARG A 107 -12.15 -0.07 6.03
N HIS A 108 -12.41 0.47 4.85
CA HIS A 108 -13.78 0.49 4.32
C HIS A 108 -14.18 -0.86 3.70
N PRO A 109 -15.34 -1.46 4.08
CA PRO A 109 -15.75 -2.76 3.56
C PRO A 109 -15.90 -2.81 2.03
N GLU A 110 -16.40 -1.74 1.41
CA GLU A 110 -16.51 -1.68 -0.06
C GLU A 110 -15.13 -1.63 -0.75
N SER A 111 -14.14 -0.95 -0.15
CA SER A 111 -12.76 -0.98 -0.64
C SER A 111 -12.21 -2.40 -0.58
N VAL A 112 -12.42 -3.11 0.54
CA VAL A 112 -11.99 -4.52 0.69
C VAL A 112 -12.62 -5.41 -0.37
N LYS A 113 -13.91 -5.27 -0.61
CA LYS A 113 -14.63 -6.04 -1.63
C LYS A 113 -14.09 -5.76 -3.03
N THR A 114 -13.88 -4.48 -3.36
CA THR A 114 -13.35 -4.05 -4.66
C THR A 114 -11.94 -4.59 -4.90
N ILE A 115 -11.06 -4.47 -3.91
CA ILE A 115 -9.68 -4.97 -4.00
C ILE A 115 -9.63 -6.50 -4.07
N LYS A 116 -10.52 -7.22 -3.36
CA LYS A 116 -10.64 -8.68 -3.52
C LYS A 116 -11.06 -9.07 -4.93
N SER A 117 -11.97 -8.33 -5.56
CA SER A 117 -12.36 -8.56 -6.97
C SER A 117 -11.16 -8.37 -7.88
N LEU A 118 -10.46 -7.24 -7.75
CA LEU A 118 -9.26 -6.93 -8.52
C LEU A 118 -8.20 -8.05 -8.41
N ILE A 119 -7.87 -8.48 -7.19
CA ILE A 119 -6.88 -9.56 -6.97
C ILE A 119 -7.33 -10.86 -7.65
N SER A 120 -8.62 -11.18 -7.60
CA SER A 120 -9.17 -12.38 -8.22
C SER A 120 -9.11 -12.33 -9.75
N GLU A 121 -9.18 -11.15 -10.35
CA GLU A 121 -9.08 -10.94 -11.79
C GLU A 121 -7.64 -10.89 -12.31
N LEU A 122 -6.67 -10.63 -11.44
CA LEU A 122 -5.24 -10.61 -11.78
C LEU A 122 -4.54 -11.98 -11.63
N ALA A 123 -5.18 -12.93 -10.94
CA ALA A 123 -4.68 -14.28 -10.70
C ALA A 123 -4.97 -15.24 -11.87
#